data_AF-W1YNX4-F1
#
_entry.id   AF-W1YNX4-F1
#
_cell.length_a   1.000
_cell.length_b   1.000
_cell.length_c   1.000
_cell.angle_alpha   90.00
_cell.angle_beta   90.00
_cell.angle_gamma   90.00
#
_symmetry.space_group_name_H-M   'P 1'
#
loop_
_entity.id
_entity.type
_entity.pdbx_description
1 polymer ?
#
loop_
_entity_poly.entity_id
_entity_poly.type
_entity_poly.pdbx_seq_one_letter_code
_entity_poly.pdbx_strand_id
1 'polypeptide(L)' 'QAYDAVYLYEAALKKAGSTTDREKFREALKNIADFVGVTGQFKFNEKRDPSMEVQVLQIKNGQFDALKK' A
#
# COMPACT_ATOMS: atom_id res chain seq x y z
N GLN A 1 1.93 5.69 -5.11
CA GLN A 1 0.79 4.78 -5.40
C GLN A 1 1.17 3.71 -6.42
N ALA A 2 1.39 4.02 -7.71
CA ALA A 2 1.73 2.97 -8.69
C ALA A 2 3.02 2.20 -8.35
N TYR A 3 4.04 2.92 -7.87
CA TYR A 3 5.28 2.32 -7.36
C TYR A 3 4.99 1.32 -6.22
N ASP A 4 4.25 1.75 -5.21
CA ASP A 4 3.89 0.91 -4.06
C ASP A 4 3.06 -0.30 -4.48
N ALA A 5 2.20 -0.16 -5.49
CA ALA A 5 1.39 -1.26 -6.00
C ALA A 5 2.25 -2.40 -6.58
N VAL A 6 3.34 -2.09 -7.30
CA VAL A 6 4.24 -3.11 -7.85
C VAL A 6 4.95 -3.87 -6.72
N TYR A 7 5.45 -3.16 -5.71
CA TYR A 7 6.12 -3.79 -4.56
C TYR A 7 5.14 -4.53 -3.63
N LEU A 8 3.91 -4.07 -3.52
CA LEU A 8 2.83 -4.81 -2.85
C LEU A 8 2.56 -6.14 -3.57
N TYR A 9 2.54 -6.11 -4.91
CA TYR A 9 2.39 -7.29 -5.75
C TYR A 9 3.56 -8.28 -5.55
N GLU A 10 4.79 -7.77 -5.55
CA GLU A 10 5.99 -8.54 -5.28
C GLU A 10 5.94 -9.20 -3.88
N ALA A 11 5.57 -8.44 -2.85
CA ALA A 11 5.44 -8.95 -1.49
C ALA A 11 4.39 -10.07 -1.40
N ALA A 12 3.25 -9.91 -2.07
CA ALA A 12 2.21 -10.93 -2.13
C ALA A 12 2.68 -12.19 -2.86
N LEU A 13 3.42 -12.06 -3.97
CA LEU A 13 4.01 -13.21 -4.68
C LEU A 13 5.01 -13.96 -3.80
N LYS A 14 5.89 -13.24 -3.10
CA LYS A 14 6.84 -13.84 -2.13
C LYS A 14 6.12 -14.60 -1.03
N LYS A 15 5.06 -14.01 -0.46
CA LYS A 15 4.25 -14.63 0.60
C LYS A 15 3.42 -15.82 0.11
N ALA A 16 2.93 -15.78 -1.12
CA ALA A 16 2.20 -16.88 -1.75
C ALA A 16 3.10 -18.09 -2.06
N GLY A 17 4.40 -17.88 -2.22
CA GLY A 17 5.36 -18.93 -2.59
C GLY A 17 5.10 -19.51 -3.99
N SER A 18 4.37 -18.79 -4.84
CA SER A 18 4.01 -19.21 -6.19
C SER A 18 3.79 -17.99 -7.07
N THR A 19 4.17 -18.10 -8.34
CA THR A 19 3.95 -17.10 -9.39
C THR A 19 2.82 -17.48 -10.35
N THR A 20 2.25 -18.67 -10.22
CA THR A 20 1.22 -19.20 -11.13
C THR A 20 -0.08 -19.61 -10.44
N ASP A 21 -0.11 -19.63 -9.10
CA ASP A 21 -1.30 -19.95 -8.32
C ASP A 21 -2.06 -18.67 -7.93
N ARG A 22 -3.13 -18.39 -8.69
CA ARG A 22 -3.96 -17.21 -8.52
C ARG A 22 -4.63 -17.14 -7.14
N GLU A 23 -5.10 -18.26 -6.59
CA GLU A 23 -5.81 -18.26 -5.31
C GLU A 23 -4.84 -18.05 -4.15
N LYS A 24 -3.66 -18.69 -4.18
CA LYS A 24 -2.60 -18.39 -3.20
C LYS A 24 -2.17 -16.93 -3.24
N PHE A 25 -2.01 -16.37 -4.45
CA PHE A 25 -1.69 -14.95 -4.60
C PHE A 25 -2.79 -14.05 -4.00
N ARG A 26 -4.06 -14.34 -4.31
CA ARG A 26 -5.21 -13.56 -3.81
C ARG A 26 -5.31 -13.59 -2.29
N GLU A 27 -5.10 -14.75 -1.67
CA GLU A 27 -5.10 -14.88 -0.20
C GLU A 27 -3.86 -14.25 0.44
N ALA A 28 -2.69 -14.33 -0.20
CA ALA A 28 -1.49 -13.63 0.28
C ALA A 28 -1.69 -12.12 0.27
N LEU A 29 -2.20 -11.57 -0.83
CA LEU A 29 -2.47 -10.14 -0.99
C LEU A 29 -3.50 -9.63 0.01
N LYS A 30 -4.58 -10.39 0.23
CA LYS A 30 -5.61 -10.09 1.25
C LYS A 30 -5.02 -9.95 2.65
N ASN A 31 -4.03 -10.77 2.99
CA ASN A 31 -3.48 -10.90 4.34
C ASN A 31 -2.13 -10.16 4.51
N ILE A 32 -1.83 -9.18 3.65
CA ILE A 32 -0.70 -8.26 3.84
C ILE A 32 -1.11 -7.16 4.82
N ALA A 33 -0.31 -6.97 5.86
CA ALA A 33 -0.56 -5.96 6.91
C ALA A 33 0.70 -5.15 7.29
N ASP A 34 1.87 -5.61 6.84
CA ASP A 34 3.21 -5.14 7.18
C ASP A 34 3.91 -4.44 6.00
N PHE A 35 3.19 -4.16 4.91
CA PHE A 35 3.74 -3.47 3.76
C PHE A 35 3.88 -1.96 4.02
N VAL A 36 5.11 -1.46 3.90
CA VAL A 36 5.45 -0.04 4.00
C VAL A 36 6.01 0.43 2.67
N GLY A 37 5.24 1.27 1.98
CA GLY A 37 5.64 1.87 0.70
C GLY A 37 6.08 3.33 0.86
N VAL A 38 6.37 3.98 -0.26
CA VAL A 38 6.66 5.43 -0.34
C VAL A 38 5.46 6.26 0.11
N THR A 39 4.24 5.77 -0.11
CA THR A 39 3.01 6.43 0.38
C THR A 39 2.68 6.12 1.84
N GLY A 40 3.57 5.46 2.57
CA GLY A 40 3.38 5.08 3.98
C GLY A 40 2.91 3.64 4.16
N GLN A 41 2.46 3.33 5.38
CA GLN A 41 1.97 2.00 5.73
C GLN A 41 0.65 1.71 5.03
N PHE A 42 0.56 0.52 4.44
CA PHE A 42 -0.60 0.06 3.69
C PHE A 42 -1.12 -1.26 4.27
N LYS A 43 -2.44 -1.35 4.42
CA LYS A 43 -3.15 -2.60 4.67
C LYS A 43 -4.53 -2.56 4.01
N PHE A 44 -5.08 -3.72 3.65
CA PHE A 44 -6.48 -3.79 3.24
C PHE A 44 -7.40 -3.84 4.46
N ASN A 45 -8.52 -3.12 4.42
CA ASN A 45 -9.60 -3.30 5.37
C ASN A 45 -10.51 -4.49 4.95
N GLU A 46 -11.56 -4.75 5.73
CA GLU A 46 -12.52 -5.84 5.46
C GLU A 46 -13.20 -5.74 4.09
N LYS A 47 -13.41 -4.51 3.60
CA LYS A 47 -14.02 -4.22 2.29
C LYS A 47 -13.05 -4.28 1.12
N ARG A 48 -11.76 -4.55 1.38
CA ARG A 48 -10.66 -4.50 0.40
C ARG A 48 -10.29 -3.08 -0.05
N ASP A 49 -10.63 -2.07 0.73
CA ASP A 49 -10.12 -0.72 0.51
C ASP A 49 -8.75 -0.55 1.16
N PRO A 50 -7.87 0.29 0.60
CA PRO A 50 -6.62 0.66 1.23
C PRO A 50 -6.90 1.47 2.51
N SER A 51 -6.37 0.99 3.63
CA SER A 51 -6.28 1.72 4.88
C SER A 51 -4.86 2.27 5.00
N MET A 52 -4.73 3.60 4.85
CA MET A 52 -3.48 4.34 4.93
C MET A 52 -3.66 5.59 5.79
N GLU A 53 -2.57 6.09 6.36
CA GLU A 53 -2.57 7.39 7.01
C GLU A 53 -2.70 8.52 5.97
N VAL A 54 -3.46 9.56 6.31
CA VAL A 54 -3.64 10.73 5.46
C VAL A 54 -2.74 11.85 5.97
N GLN A 55 -1.94 12.43 5.06
CA GLN A 55 -1.16 13.62 5.35
C GLN A 55 -1.94 14.86 4.91
N VAL A 56 -2.14 15.82 5.83
CA VAL A 56 -2.71 17.13 5.48
C VAL A 56 -1.60 18.01 4.92
N LEU A 57 -1.86 18.61 3.76
CA LEU A 57 -0.94 19.50 3.06
C LEU A 57 -1.49 20.92 3.01
N GLN A 58 -0.59 21.90 2.91
CA GLN A 58 -0.90 23.32 2.69
C GLN A 58 -0.17 23.81 1.45
N ILE A 59 -0.77 24.77 0.72
CA ILE A 59 -0.12 25.40 -0.43
C ILE A 59 0.62 26.65 0.06
N LYS A 60 1.93 26.70 -0.15
CA LYS A 60 2.80 27.85 0.15
C LYS A 60 3.65 28.15 -1.08
N ASN A 61 3.53 29.38 -1.59
CA ASN A 61 4.29 29.85 -2.75
C ASN A 61 4.21 28.92 -3.98
N GLY A 62 3.03 28.35 -4.24
CA GLY A 62 2.81 27.42 -5.35
C GLY A 62 3.34 26.00 -5.14
N GLN A 63 3.88 25.68 -3.96
CA GLN A 63 4.35 24.35 -3.59
C GLN A 63 3.48 23.73 -2.49
N PHE A 64 3.40 22.39 -2.48
CA PHE A 64 2.74 21.64 -1.42
C PHE A 64 3.72 21.39 -0.28
N ASP A 65 3.40 21.91 0.91
CA ASP A 65 4.12 21.65 2.15
C ASP A 65 3.28 20.81 3.10
N ALA A 66 3.93 20.01 3.94
CA ALA A 66 3.24 19.35 5.05
C ALA A 66 2.64 20.40 6.01
N LEU A 67 1.38 20.22 6.40
CA LEU A 67 0.79 21.01 7.47
C LEU A 67 1.38 20.55 8.80
N LYS A 68 2.22 21.39 9.40
CA LYS A 68 2.73 21.19 10.76
C LYS A 68 1.70 21.79 11.73
N LYS A 69 1.31 21.00 12.74
CA LYS A 69 0.48 21.49 13.86
C LYS A 69 1.23 22.51 14.69
#